data_AF-A0A7G9FY55-F1
#
_entry.id   AF-A0A7G9FY55-F1
#
_cell.length_a   1.000
_cell.length_b   1.000
_cell.length_c   1.000
_cell.angle_alpha   90.00
_cell.angle_beta   90.00
_cell.angle_gamma   90.00
#
_symmetry.space_group_name_H-M   'P 1'
#
loop_
_entity.id
_entity.type
_entity.pdbx_description
1 polymer ?
#
loop_
_entity_poly.entity_id
_entity_poly.type
_entity_poly.pdbx_seq_one_letter_code
_entity_poly.pdbx_strand_id
1 'polypeptide(L)'
;MHKKKTEEMEADHQEFTRLICENQAILYDFIKCRILDRSLAQDVLQETFYIAYKKWDQLKVHPNQTGFLIETARYKIQEFNKNVE
;
A
#
# COMPACT_ATOMS: atom_id res chain seq x y z
N MET A 1 -29.91 15.58 -0.82
CA MET A 1 -28.96 14.71 -1.58
C MET A 1 -27.57 14.62 -0.91
N HIS A 2 -27.45 14.70 0.42
CA HIS A 2 -26.14 14.70 1.12
C HIS A 2 -25.70 13.34 1.70
N LYS A 3 -26.53 12.29 1.65
CA LYS A 3 -26.20 10.97 2.21
C LYS A 3 -25.27 10.13 1.32
N LYS A 4 -25.38 10.24 -0.01
CA LYS A 4 -24.63 9.42 -0.96
C LYS A 4 -23.10 9.55 -0.84
N LYS A 5 -22.60 10.75 -0.55
CA LYS A 5 -21.15 11.02 -0.51
C LYS A 5 -20.46 10.41 0.72
N THR A 6 -21.18 10.28 1.83
CA THR A 6 -20.65 9.66 3.06
C THR A 6 -20.62 8.15 2.94
N GLU A 7 -21.67 7.56 2.34
CA GLU A 7 -21.79 6.11 2.13
C GLU A 7 -20.77 5.58 1.10
N GLU A 8 -20.52 6.31 0.01
CA GLU A 8 -19.47 5.96 -0.97
C GLU A 8 -18.07 6.00 -0.35
N MET A 9 -17.80 6.99 0.51
CA MET A 9 -16.50 7.13 1.17
C MET A 9 -16.26 6.01 2.17
N GLU A 10 -17.27 5.63 2.96
CA GLU A 10 -17.20 4.47 3.88
C GLU A 10 -17.01 3.14 3.14
N ALA A 11 -17.68 2.95 1.99
CA ALA A 11 -17.49 1.77 1.16
C ALA A 11 -16.07 1.69 0.57
N ASP A 12 -15.54 2.80 0.05
CA ASP A 12 -14.16 2.90 -0.46
C ASP A 12 -13.13 2.56 0.64
N HIS A 13 -13.37 3.01 1.88
CA HIS A 13 -12.51 2.66 3.01
C HIS A 13 -12.53 1.16 3.32
N GLN A 14 -13.71 0.53 3.33
CA GLN A 14 -13.85 -0.91 3.60
C GLN A 14 -13.18 -1.75 2.51
N GLU A 15 -13.36 -1.41 1.24
CA GLU A 15 -12.69 -2.08 0.12
C GLU A 15 -11.17 -1.94 0.20
N PHE A 16 -10.68 -0.74 0.51
CA PHE A 16 -9.26 -0.53 0.72
C PHE A 16 -8.72 -1.39 1.87
N THR A 17 -9.39 -1.39 3.03
CA THR A 17 -8.99 -2.22 4.18
C THR A 17 -8.92 -3.68 3.79
N ARG A 18 -9.92 -4.20 3.06
CA ARG A 18 -9.94 -5.57 2.58
C ARG A 18 -8.74 -5.87 1.67
N LEU A 19 -8.48 -5.03 0.68
CA LEU A 19 -7.36 -5.18 -0.24
C LEU A 19 -6.03 -5.21 0.52
N ILE A 20 -5.85 -4.32 1.50
CA ILE A 20 -4.64 -4.28 2.31
C ILE A 20 -4.49 -5.56 3.13
N CYS A 21 -5.53 -5.99 3.83
CA CYS A 21 -5.49 -7.24 4.62
C CYS A 21 -5.13 -8.46 3.75
N GLU A 22 -5.69 -8.57 2.55
CA GLU A 22 -5.41 -9.66 1.61
C GLU A 22 -3.96 -9.64 1.10
N ASN A 23 -3.36 -8.46 0.91
CA ASN A 23 -2.02 -8.31 0.33
C ASN A 23 -0.90 -8.11 1.36
N GLN A 24 -1.23 -7.90 2.64
CA GLN A 24 -0.27 -7.52 3.68
C GLN A 24 0.85 -8.54 3.87
N ALA A 25 0.52 -9.83 3.93
CA ALA A 25 1.51 -10.87 4.13
C ALA A 25 2.53 -10.92 2.96
N ILE A 26 2.02 -10.93 1.73
CA ILE A 26 2.86 -10.98 0.51
C ILE A 26 3.76 -9.74 0.41
N LEU A 27 3.23 -8.56 0.70
CA LEU A 27 4.00 -7.32 0.66
C LEU A 27 5.06 -7.28 1.76
N TYR A 28 4.70 -7.69 2.97
CA TYR A 28 5.65 -7.70 4.08
C TYR A 28 6.80 -8.68 3.83
N ASP A 29 6.51 -9.89 3.31
CA ASP A 29 7.54 -10.85 2.93
C ASP A 29 8.44 -10.30 1.82
N PHE A 30 7.85 -9.68 0.79
CA PHE A 30 8.61 -9.01 -0.27
C PHE A 30 9.56 -7.92 0.25
N ILE A 31 9.11 -7.11 1.22
CA ILE A 31 9.91 -6.03 1.83
C ILE A 31 11.01 -6.63 2.70
N LYS A 32 10.71 -7.62 3.52
CA LYS A 32 11.69 -8.28 4.42
C LYS A 32 12.83 -8.97 3.68
N CYS A 33 12.61 -9.43 2.45
CA CYS A 33 13.69 -9.96 1.61
C CYS A 33 14.72 -8.89 1.22
N ARG A 34 14.43 -7.60 1.39
CA ARG A 34 15.29 -6.47 1.01
C ARG A 34 15.71 -5.60 2.19
N ILE A 35 14.88 -5.52 3.23
CA ILE A 35 15.15 -4.76 4.45
C ILE A 35 15.15 -5.75 5.62
N LEU A 36 16.35 -6.01 6.15
CA LEU A 36 16.54 -6.97 7.25
C LEU A 36 16.05 -6.43 8.60
N ASP A 37 16.13 -5.11 8.79
CA ASP A 37 15.60 -4.45 9.97
C ASP A 37 14.08 -4.51 9.99
N ARG A 38 13.51 -5.09 11.05
CA ARG A 38 12.07 -5.32 11.16
C ARG A 38 11.28 -4.02 11.32
N SER A 39 11.84 -3.03 12.01
CA SER A 39 11.18 -1.73 12.22
C SER A 39 11.10 -1.01 10.88
N LEU A 40 12.22 -0.92 10.18
CA LEU A 40 12.28 -0.28 8.87
C LEU A 40 11.41 -0.99 7.82
N ALA A 41 11.34 -2.33 7.87
CA ALA A 41 10.44 -3.09 7.00
C ALA A 41 8.96 -2.78 7.29
N GLN A 42 8.60 -2.57 8.57
CA GLN A 42 7.25 -2.13 8.93
C GLN A 42 6.98 -0.69 8.47
N ASP A 43 7.94 0.21 8.60
CA ASP A 43 7.81 1.60 8.15
C ASP A 43 7.57 1.66 6.64
N VAL A 44 8.36 0.92 5.85
CA VAL A 44 8.19 0.83 4.39
C VAL A 44 6.84 0.21 4.01
N LEU A 45 6.37 -0.79 4.75
CA LEU A 45 5.04 -1.38 4.53
C LEU A 45 3.93 -0.36 4.79
N GLN A 46 4.01 0.39 5.89
CA GLN A 46 3.04 1.44 6.23
C GLN A 46 3.03 2.55 5.19
N GLU A 47 4.21 3.05 4.77
CA GLU A 47 4.32 4.07 3.72
C GLU A 47 3.76 3.58 2.38
N THR A 48 3.98 2.32 2.03
CA THR A 48 3.41 1.70 0.83
C THR A 48 1.88 1.78 0.85
N PHE A 49 1.25 1.41 1.96
CA PHE A 49 -0.20 1.50 2.11
C PHE A 49 -0.71 2.93 2.13
N TYR A 50 0.02 3.85 2.75
CA TYR A 50 -0.32 5.26 2.74
C TYR A 50 -0.34 5.85 1.31
N ILE A 51 0.66 5.52 0.48
CA ILE A 51 0.70 5.94 -0.92
C ILE A 51 -0.41 5.27 -1.73
N ALA A 52 -0.66 3.99 -1.50
CA ALA A 52 -1.76 3.26 -2.14
C ALA A 52 -3.12 3.90 -1.84
N TYR A 53 -3.34 4.28 -0.58
CA TYR A 53 -4.55 4.97 -0.14
C TYR A 53 -4.69 6.34 -0.81
N LYS A 54 -3.61 7.14 -0.88
CA LYS A 54 -3.60 8.42 -1.61
C LYS A 54 -3.93 8.28 -3.10
N LYS A 55 -3.64 7.11 -3.67
CA LYS A 55 -3.90 6.78 -5.08
C LYS A 55 -5.08 5.81 -5.22
N TRP A 56 -5.97 5.73 -4.22
CA TRP A 56 -7.06 4.75 -4.18
C TRP A 56 -7.93 4.77 -5.44
N ASP A 57 -8.30 5.96 -5.93
CA ASP A 57 -9.12 6.08 -7.14
C ASP A 57 -8.48 5.45 -8.38
N GLN A 58 -7.15 5.41 -8.45
CA GLN A 58 -6.40 4.73 -9.53
C GLN A 58 -6.24 3.24 -9.24
N LEU A 59 -5.98 2.89 -7.98
CA LEU A 59 -5.77 1.52 -7.55
C LEU A 59 -7.04 0.67 -7.66
N LYS A 60 -8.20 1.21 -7.29
CA LYS A 60 -9.47 0.47 -7.26
C LYS A 60 -9.92 -0.03 -8.63
N VAL A 61 -9.54 0.69 -9.70
CA VAL A 61 -9.81 0.31 -11.10
C VAL A 61 -8.63 -0.37 -11.80
N HIS A 62 -7.51 -0.56 -11.12
CA HIS A 62 -6.30 -1.12 -11.73
C HIS A 62 -6.47 -2.63 -12.00
N PRO A 63 -6.14 -3.13 -13.20
CA PRO A 63 -6.31 -4.55 -13.55
C PRO A 63 -5.42 -5.50 -12.73
N ASN A 64 -4.38 -4.98 -12.09
CA ASN A 64 -3.48 -5.74 -11.22
C ASN A 64 -3.14 -4.93 -9.96
N GLN A 65 -4.00 -4.99 -8.96
CA GLN A 65 -3.88 -4.21 -7.72
C GLN A 65 -2.65 -4.64 -6.90
N THR A 66 -2.42 -5.95 -6.77
CA THR A 66 -1.25 -6.49 -6.08
C THR A 66 0.06 -6.03 -6.73
N GLY A 67 0.14 -6.06 -8.06
CA GLY A 67 1.29 -5.58 -8.81
C GLY A 67 1.59 -4.10 -8.55
N PHE A 68 0.54 -3.27 -8.50
CA PHE A 68 0.67 -1.85 -8.15
C PHE A 68 1.25 -1.64 -6.74
N LEU A 69 0.79 -2.43 -5.77
CA LEU A 69 1.29 -2.37 -4.39
C LEU A 69 2.76 -2.80 -4.31
N ILE A 70 3.13 -3.88 -5.00
CA ILE A 70 4.53 -4.36 -5.07
C ILE A 70 5.44 -3.31 -5.72
N GLU A 71 4.99 -2.66 -6.80
CA GLU A 71 5.74 -1.61 -7.46
C GLU A 71 5.95 -0.41 -6.53
N THR A 72 4.89 -0.03 -5.81
CA THR A 72 4.96 1.06 -4.80
C THR A 72 5.98 0.71 -3.70
N ALA A 73 5.93 -0.50 -3.15
CA ALA A 73 6.91 -0.98 -2.18
C ALA A 73 8.33 -0.97 -2.74
N ARG A 74 8.52 -1.38 -4.00
CA ARG A 74 9.83 -1.37 -4.66
C ARG A 74 10.41 0.05 -4.74
N TYR A 75 9.61 1.03 -5.16
CA TYR A 75 10.04 2.43 -5.19
C TYR A 75 10.42 2.93 -3.80
N LYS A 76 9.64 2.58 -2.77
CA LYS A 76 9.95 2.97 -1.40
C LYS A 76 11.25 2.37 -0.87
N ILE A 77 11.51 1.10 -1.16
CA ILE A 77 12.78 0.46 -0.79
C ILE A 77 13.96 1.11 -1.52
N GLN A 78 13.79 1.47 -2.81
CA GLN A 78 14.84 2.18 -3.56
C GLN A 78 15.13 3.57 -2.99
N GLU A 79 14.10 4.32 -2.61
CA GLU A 79 14.27 5.61 -1.92
C GLU A 79 15.00 5.43 -0.60
N PHE A 80 14.63 4.42 0.19
CA PHE A 80 15.31 4.10 1.43
C PHE A 80 16.80 3.82 1.20
N ASN A 81 17.14 2.95 0.25
CA ASN A 81 18.54 2.59 -0.02
C ASN A 81 19.37 3.79 -0.51
N LYS A 82 18.79 4.69 -1.32
CA LYS A 82 19.48 5.90 -1.80
C LYS A 82 19.83 6.89 -0.69
N ASN A 83 19.11 6.86 0.43
CA ASN A 83 19.34 7.74 1.57
C ASN A 83 20.36 7.16 2.58
N VAL A 84 20.81 5.91 2.37
CA VAL A 84 21.78 5.22 3.23
C VAL A 84 23.20 5.23 2.63
N GLU A 85 23.36 5.59 1.35
CA GLU A 85 24.64 5.89 0.69
C GLU A 85 25.07 7.35 0.90
#